data_AF-A0A7Y1X998-F1
#
_entry.id   AF-A0A7Y1X998-F1
#
_cell.length_a   1.000
_cell.length_b   1.000
_cell.length_c   1.000
_cell.angle_alpha   90.00
_cell.angle_beta   90.00
_cell.angle_gamma   90.00
#
_symmetry.space_group_name_H-M   'P 1'
#
loop_
_entity.id
_entity.type
_entity.pdbx_description
1 polymer ?
#
loop_
_entity_poly.entity_id
_entity_poly.type
_entity_poly.pdbx_seq_one_letter_code
_entity_poly.pdbx_strand_id
1 'polypeptide(L)'
;MDLVRPWFEAARALIPEGAVLWDAHTHTGQNDPDGVLGTAWRLIDKLQSTGHAGAVVTTSHDPDGYPAANDRVLDEAQRSGGMLIPFLRVDPNLGTTAAHEVVRSLDGGHRGIKLHPRAEQFRLADPSVDPILRIAAERRVPVLIHAGRGISSLGRDAADLCEEIPGLRLVLAHAAISDLSWLGRTAHNVPGLYFDTAWWDITDLLALFAWVPPGRIVYASDTPYGHPALAVVLTMRAAIAGGYNRDQLTGLFGGTLQYLLTGTDGGDLGPPPGEGSIEIDPGLLRLHSNLHTATVRAFARQDATEAVSLARLGCEVPADDQHADLYAAIRSTLDHIDPAAPRGIVRPLIVLSAASLTPGVPPEKAES
;
A
#
# COMPACT_ATOMS: atom_id res chain seq x y z
N MET A 1 -25.50 1.72 -0.58
CA MET A 1 -24.90 0.40 -0.32
C MET A 1 -23.39 0.54 -0.43
N ASP A 2 -22.62 0.01 0.52
CA ASP A 2 -21.15 -0.03 0.41
C ASP A 2 -20.77 -1.21 -0.51
N LEU A 3 -20.54 -0.92 -1.78
CA LEU A 3 -20.25 -1.93 -2.80
C LEU A 3 -18.91 -2.65 -2.59
N VAL A 4 -18.02 -2.14 -1.73
CA VAL A 4 -16.73 -2.76 -1.43
C VAL A 4 -16.85 -3.76 -0.27
N ARG A 5 -17.85 -3.60 0.61
CA ARG A 5 -17.98 -4.39 1.84
C ARG A 5 -17.96 -5.91 1.63
N PRO A 6 -18.76 -6.51 0.72
CA PRO A 6 -18.78 -7.97 0.55
C PRO A 6 -17.43 -8.52 0.09
N TRP A 7 -16.74 -7.76 -0.79
CA TRP A 7 -15.42 -8.11 -1.28
C TRP A 7 -14.35 -8.03 -0.19
N PHE A 8 -14.47 -7.02 0.70
CA PHE A 8 -13.61 -6.88 1.87
C PHE A 8 -13.81 -8.02 2.86
N GLU A 9 -15.05 -8.40 3.15
CA GLU A 9 -15.35 -9.49 4.08
C GLU A 9 -14.77 -10.83 3.59
N ALA A 10 -14.93 -11.13 2.29
CA ALA A 10 -14.35 -12.32 1.68
C ALA A 10 -12.82 -12.33 1.74
N ALA A 11 -12.16 -11.20 1.46
CA ALA A 11 -10.72 -11.07 1.60
C ALA A 11 -10.27 -11.18 3.07
N ARG A 12 -11.00 -10.54 4.00
CA ARG A 12 -10.67 -10.54 5.42
C ARG A 12 -10.76 -11.93 6.04
N ALA A 13 -11.72 -12.75 5.60
CA ALA A 13 -11.91 -14.12 6.08
C ALA A 13 -10.73 -15.05 5.75
N LEU A 14 -9.91 -14.71 4.75
CA LEU A 14 -8.72 -15.48 4.36
C LEU A 14 -7.45 -15.08 5.13
N ILE A 15 -7.50 -14.00 5.90
CA ILE A 15 -6.36 -13.60 6.72
C ILE A 15 -6.16 -14.66 7.82
N PRO A 16 -4.95 -15.24 7.97
CA PRO A 16 -4.70 -16.30 8.93
C PRO A 16 -5.11 -15.92 10.35
N GLU A 17 -5.72 -16.87 11.06
CA GLU A 17 -5.97 -16.76 12.49
C GLU A 17 -4.64 -16.51 13.22
N GLY A 18 -4.58 -15.46 14.04
CA GLY A 18 -3.37 -15.00 14.72
C GLY A 18 -2.59 -13.90 14.00
N ALA A 19 -2.87 -13.63 12.72
CA ALA A 19 -2.27 -12.48 12.03
C ALA A 19 -2.84 -11.16 12.57
N VAL A 20 -1.95 -10.29 13.05
CA VAL A 20 -2.31 -8.96 13.56
C VAL A 20 -2.14 -7.94 12.44
N LEU A 21 -3.23 -7.29 12.04
CA LEU A 21 -3.21 -6.34 10.93
C LEU A 21 -2.64 -5.00 11.37
N TRP A 22 -1.52 -4.60 10.77
CA TRP A 22 -0.91 -3.31 10.94
C TRP A 22 -0.73 -2.60 9.60
N ASP A 23 -1.16 -1.35 9.52
CA ASP A 23 -0.98 -0.53 8.32
C ASP A 23 0.36 0.22 8.37
N ALA A 24 1.27 -0.05 7.44
CA ALA A 24 2.61 0.54 7.44
C ALA A 24 2.68 1.98 6.91
N HIS A 25 1.60 2.54 6.37
CA HIS A 25 1.64 3.84 5.71
C HIS A 25 0.30 4.58 5.77
N THR A 26 0.20 5.54 6.69
CA THR A 26 -0.96 6.44 6.77
C THR A 26 -0.52 7.86 7.15
N HIS A 27 -1.41 8.84 6.95
CA HIS A 27 -1.11 10.25 7.16
C HIS A 27 -2.17 10.97 8.00
N THR A 28 -1.73 11.97 8.74
CA THR A 28 -2.57 13.02 9.32
C THR A 28 -1.99 14.40 9.00
N GLY A 29 -2.83 15.43 8.96
CA GLY A 29 -2.42 16.78 8.57
C GLY A 29 -3.46 17.46 7.69
N GLN A 30 -3.22 18.75 7.44
CA GLN A 30 -4.16 19.61 6.72
C GLN A 30 -3.53 20.31 5.50
N ASN A 31 -2.21 20.30 5.38
CA ASN A 31 -1.45 21.07 4.39
C ASN A 31 -1.04 20.23 3.16
N ASP A 32 -1.81 19.17 2.88
CA ASP A 32 -1.54 18.29 1.76
C ASP A 32 -1.71 18.99 0.39
N PRO A 33 -0.73 18.90 -0.54
CA PRO A 33 -0.81 19.50 -1.87
C PRO A 33 -1.97 18.97 -2.73
N ASP A 34 -2.42 17.74 -2.46
CA ASP A 34 -3.57 17.13 -3.15
C ASP A 34 -4.92 17.49 -2.46
N GLY A 35 -4.88 18.33 -1.42
CA GLY A 35 -6.04 18.87 -0.71
C GLY A 35 -6.71 17.87 0.23
N VAL A 36 -6.04 16.78 0.59
CA VAL A 36 -6.62 15.72 1.43
C VAL A 36 -6.40 16.02 2.91
N LEU A 37 -7.51 16.11 3.65
CA LEU A 37 -7.48 16.31 5.11
C LEU A 37 -7.45 14.96 5.85
N GLY A 38 -6.41 14.74 6.65
CA GLY A 38 -6.27 13.58 7.52
C GLY A 38 -6.33 13.98 9.00
N THR A 39 -7.28 13.45 9.76
CA THR A 39 -7.33 13.65 11.22
C THR A 39 -7.18 12.31 11.92
N ALA A 40 -6.42 12.25 13.02
CA ALA A 40 -6.18 11.01 13.77
C ALA A 40 -7.46 10.24 14.13
N TRP A 41 -8.52 10.93 14.59
CA TRP A 41 -9.77 10.25 14.97
C TRP A 41 -10.46 9.55 13.79
N ARG A 42 -10.45 10.14 12.58
CA ARG A 42 -10.99 9.51 11.37
C ARG A 42 -10.14 8.33 10.92
N LEU A 43 -8.83 8.43 11.09
CA LEU A 43 -7.92 7.33 10.80
C LEU A 43 -8.20 6.15 11.75
N ILE A 44 -8.27 6.43 13.06
CA ILE A 44 -8.59 5.43 14.09
C ILE A 44 -9.94 4.75 13.82
N ASP A 45 -10.99 5.52 13.51
CA ASP A 45 -12.32 4.98 13.18
C ASP A 45 -12.28 4.02 11.97
N LYS A 46 -11.53 4.38 10.92
CA LYS A 46 -11.32 3.50 9.76
C LYS A 46 -10.56 2.22 10.12
N LEU A 47 -9.50 2.33 10.92
CA LEU A 47 -8.70 1.17 11.35
C LEU A 47 -9.55 0.21 12.21
N GLN A 48 -10.32 0.75 13.16
CA GLN A 48 -11.22 -0.04 14.01
C GLN A 48 -12.31 -0.73 13.19
N SER A 49 -12.98 -0.01 12.29
CA SER A 49 -14.04 -0.57 11.44
C SER A 49 -13.55 -1.59 10.38
N THR A 50 -12.24 -1.74 10.22
CA THR A 50 -11.60 -2.72 9.32
C THR A 50 -10.77 -3.78 10.07
N GLY A 51 -10.77 -3.72 11.40
CA GLY A 51 -10.15 -4.73 12.26
C GLY A 51 -8.62 -4.69 12.24
N HIS A 52 -8.03 -3.51 12.03
CA HIS A 52 -6.59 -3.27 12.20
C HIS A 52 -6.27 -3.02 13.67
N ALA A 53 -5.14 -3.55 14.13
CA ALA A 53 -4.61 -3.27 15.46
C ALA A 53 -4.06 -1.84 15.56
N GLY A 54 -3.57 -1.31 14.45
CA GLY A 54 -3.08 0.05 14.37
C GLY A 54 -2.38 0.36 13.05
N ALA A 55 -1.70 1.51 13.01
CA ALA A 55 -1.00 2.00 11.84
C ALA A 55 0.24 2.82 12.19
N VAL A 56 1.22 2.80 11.30
CA VAL A 56 2.21 3.88 11.20
C VAL A 56 1.50 5.14 10.71
N VAL A 57 1.72 6.25 11.41
CA VAL A 57 1.19 7.57 11.06
C VAL A 57 2.33 8.56 10.89
N THR A 58 2.27 9.36 9.84
CA THR A 58 3.18 10.49 9.61
C THR A 58 2.39 11.74 9.23
N THR A 59 3.06 12.88 9.20
CA THR A 59 2.42 14.11 8.73
C THR A 59 2.37 14.16 7.20
N SER A 60 1.24 14.62 6.66
CA SER A 60 1.19 15.17 5.30
C SER A 60 2.21 16.31 5.15
N HIS A 61 2.47 16.75 3.91
CA HIS A 61 3.42 17.84 3.66
C HIS A 61 3.04 19.07 4.48
N ASP A 62 4.04 19.75 5.04
CA ASP A 62 3.83 20.93 5.88
C ASP A 62 4.78 22.06 5.43
N PRO A 63 4.27 23.12 4.78
CA PRO A 63 5.11 24.15 4.16
C PRO A 63 5.84 25.04 5.18
N ASP A 64 5.34 25.10 6.42
CA ASP A 64 5.97 25.88 7.50
C ASP A 64 7.09 25.08 8.21
N GLY A 65 7.33 23.84 7.78
CA GLY A 65 8.33 22.93 8.32
C GLY A 65 7.75 21.90 9.29
N TYR A 66 8.58 20.92 9.63
CA TYR A 66 8.13 19.70 10.29
C TYR A 66 8.18 19.62 11.83
N PRO A 67 8.94 20.44 12.60
CA PRO A 67 9.03 20.23 14.05
C PRO A 67 7.68 20.23 14.78
N ALA A 68 6.83 21.23 14.52
CA ALA A 68 5.50 21.31 15.13
C ALA A 68 4.55 20.20 14.63
N ALA A 69 4.69 19.80 13.36
CA ALA A 69 3.91 18.72 12.77
C ALA A 69 4.31 17.35 13.37
N ASN A 70 5.60 17.11 13.60
CA ASN A 70 6.12 15.93 14.29
C ASN A 70 5.62 15.88 15.74
N ASP A 71 5.66 17.01 16.46
CA ASP A 71 5.13 17.10 17.83
C ASP A 71 3.63 16.77 17.88
N ARG A 72 2.85 17.25 16.89
CA ARG A 72 1.43 16.90 16.75
C ARG A 72 1.22 15.41 16.49
N VAL A 73 1.97 14.81 15.56
CA VAL A 73 1.87 13.37 15.25
C VAL A 73 2.21 12.52 16.48
N LEU A 74 3.19 12.95 17.27
CA LEU A 74 3.54 12.30 18.53
C LEU A 74 2.40 12.40 19.58
N ASP A 75 1.78 13.57 19.76
CA ASP A 75 0.60 13.74 20.65
C ASP A 75 -0.58 12.85 20.19
N GLU A 76 -0.88 12.84 18.90
CA GLU A 76 -1.90 11.99 18.30
C GLU A 76 -1.63 10.51 18.60
N ALA A 77 -0.37 10.08 18.48
CA ALA A 77 0.03 8.71 18.80
C ALA A 77 -0.11 8.37 20.28
N GLN A 78 0.34 9.24 21.19
CA GLN A 78 0.22 9.03 22.63
C GLN A 78 -1.25 8.93 23.08
N ARG A 79 -2.14 9.71 22.44
CA ARG A 79 -3.58 9.71 22.75
C ARG A 79 -4.36 8.59 22.08
N SER A 80 -3.74 7.85 21.15
CA SER A 80 -4.39 6.77 20.40
C SER A 80 -4.55 5.46 21.20
N GLY A 81 -3.97 5.37 22.41
CA GLY A 81 -3.97 4.13 23.19
C GLY A 81 -3.12 3.01 22.56
N GLY A 82 -2.12 3.37 21.75
CA GLY A 82 -1.22 2.42 21.09
C GLY A 82 -1.64 2.02 19.67
N MET A 83 -2.75 2.56 19.14
CA MET A 83 -3.17 2.30 17.75
C MET A 83 -2.31 3.01 16.71
N LEU A 84 -1.60 4.08 17.06
CA LEU A 84 -0.81 4.86 16.12
C LEU A 84 0.67 4.84 16.49
N ILE A 85 1.52 4.57 15.50
CA ILE A 85 2.97 4.50 15.60
C ILE A 85 3.56 5.73 14.89
N PRO A 86 4.16 6.69 15.60
CA PRO A 86 4.53 7.97 15.01
C PRO A 86 5.84 7.87 14.21
N PHE A 87 5.80 8.24 12.94
CA PHE A 87 6.97 8.45 12.08
C PHE A 87 7.16 9.94 11.84
N LEU A 88 8.39 10.41 12.08
CA LEU A 88 8.76 11.81 11.86
C LEU A 88 8.95 12.08 10.37
N ARG A 89 8.76 13.33 9.95
CA ARG A 89 9.14 13.81 8.62
C ARG A 89 10.12 14.97 8.76
N VAL A 90 11.01 15.14 7.77
CA VAL A 90 11.97 16.24 7.69
C VAL A 90 12.16 16.67 6.24
N ASP A 91 12.65 17.89 6.03
CA ASP A 91 13.16 18.36 4.74
C ASP A 91 14.69 18.21 4.73
N PRO A 92 15.26 17.27 3.95
CA PRO A 92 16.71 17.09 3.86
C PRO A 92 17.46 18.34 3.41
N ASN A 93 16.83 19.27 2.66
CA ASN A 93 17.50 20.49 2.21
C ASN A 93 17.95 21.40 3.36
N LEU A 94 17.40 21.21 4.56
CA LEU A 94 17.81 21.93 5.77
C LEU A 94 19.11 21.37 6.40
N GLY A 95 19.70 20.33 5.80
CA GLY A 95 21.02 19.80 6.17
C GLY A 95 21.12 19.38 7.64
N THR A 96 22.07 19.95 8.37
CA THR A 96 22.29 19.63 9.80
C THR A 96 21.07 19.92 10.67
N THR A 97 20.25 20.91 10.32
CA THR A 97 19.00 21.19 11.04
C THR A 97 18.02 20.02 10.91
N ALA A 98 17.91 19.41 9.73
CA ALA A 98 17.09 18.22 9.52
C ALA A 98 17.62 17.04 10.34
N ALA A 99 18.93 16.83 10.36
CA ALA A 99 19.55 15.77 11.16
C ALA A 99 19.31 15.96 12.68
N HIS A 100 19.39 17.19 13.20
CA HIS A 100 19.05 17.48 14.59
C HIS A 100 17.58 17.21 14.89
N GLU A 101 16.68 17.56 13.98
CA GLU A 101 15.26 17.27 14.13
C GLU A 101 14.97 15.77 14.14
N VAL A 102 15.66 14.97 13.30
CA VAL A 102 15.59 13.51 13.34
C VAL A 102 15.98 13.00 14.73
N VAL A 103 17.13 13.43 15.27
CA VAL A 103 17.59 12.99 16.60
C VAL A 103 16.58 13.38 17.68
N ARG A 104 16.14 14.64 17.70
CA ARG A 104 15.14 15.14 18.66
C ARG A 104 13.85 14.32 18.63
N SER A 105 13.34 14.07 17.43
CA SER A 105 12.07 13.36 17.25
C SER A 105 12.19 11.87 17.61
N LEU A 106 13.30 11.20 17.27
CA LEU A 106 13.55 9.81 17.68
C LEU A 106 13.74 9.69 19.20
N ASP A 107 14.50 10.61 19.83
CA ASP A 107 14.64 10.65 21.29
C ASP A 107 13.31 10.96 22.00
N GLY A 108 12.40 11.68 21.32
CA GLY A 108 11.04 11.96 21.78
C GLY A 108 10.05 10.79 21.64
N GLY A 109 10.42 9.71 20.97
CA GLY A 109 9.59 8.49 20.84
C GLY A 109 9.04 8.19 19.45
N HIS A 110 9.43 8.95 18.42
CA HIS A 110 9.16 8.53 17.04
C HIS A 110 9.87 7.20 16.72
N ARG A 111 9.24 6.37 15.90
CA ARG A 111 9.66 4.98 15.65
C ARG A 111 10.16 4.72 14.23
N GLY A 112 10.24 5.76 13.41
CA GLY A 112 10.69 5.71 12.03
C GLY A 112 10.66 7.08 11.38
N ILE A 113 11.08 7.13 10.11
CA ILE A 113 11.21 8.35 9.33
C ILE A 113 10.40 8.22 8.05
N LYS A 114 9.68 9.27 7.66
CA LYS A 114 9.08 9.42 6.33
C LYS A 114 9.87 10.46 5.55
N LEU A 115 10.24 10.11 4.32
CA LEU A 115 10.84 11.02 3.35
C LEU A 115 9.99 11.10 2.08
N HIS A 116 9.86 12.29 1.50
CA HIS A 116 9.05 12.49 0.30
C HIS A 116 9.79 13.34 -0.76
N PRO A 117 10.69 12.71 -1.56
CA PRO A 117 11.55 13.39 -2.54
C PRO A 117 10.84 14.41 -3.43
N ARG A 118 9.63 14.10 -3.92
CA ARG A 118 8.85 15.01 -4.77
C ARG A 118 8.36 16.27 -4.05
N ALA A 119 7.95 16.15 -2.79
CA ALA A 119 7.32 17.25 -2.05
C ALA A 119 8.38 18.23 -1.53
N GLU A 120 9.50 17.68 -1.05
CA GLU A 120 10.66 18.47 -0.60
C GLU A 120 11.70 18.71 -1.71
N GLN A 121 11.43 18.28 -2.95
CA GLN A 121 12.25 18.56 -4.13
C GLN A 121 13.74 18.17 -4.01
N PHE A 122 14.04 16.99 -3.45
CA PHE A 122 15.39 16.46 -3.32
C PHE A 122 15.53 15.10 -4.04
N ARG A 123 16.77 14.66 -4.29
CA ARG A 123 17.10 13.30 -4.77
C ARG A 123 17.63 12.46 -3.63
N LEU A 124 17.40 11.14 -3.66
CA LEU A 124 17.96 10.25 -2.62
C LEU A 124 19.50 10.28 -2.60
N ALA A 125 20.14 10.43 -3.76
CA ALA A 125 21.59 10.58 -3.86
C ALA A 125 22.13 11.95 -3.36
N ASP A 126 21.27 12.89 -2.94
CA ASP A 126 21.76 14.18 -2.46
C ASP A 126 22.51 14.00 -1.11
N PRO A 127 23.70 14.60 -0.93
CA PRO A 127 24.51 14.41 0.28
C PRO A 127 23.83 14.81 1.59
N SER A 128 22.78 15.64 1.53
CA SER A 128 22.00 16.05 2.69
C SER A 128 21.11 14.93 3.26
N VAL A 129 20.85 13.87 2.48
CA VAL A 129 20.06 12.71 2.88
C VAL A 129 20.90 11.73 3.70
N ASP A 130 22.20 11.59 3.41
CA ASP A 130 23.10 10.61 4.06
C ASP A 130 23.09 10.68 5.60
N PRO A 131 23.22 11.86 6.25
CA PRO A 131 23.17 11.94 7.71
C PRO A 131 21.87 11.41 8.31
N ILE A 132 20.74 11.65 7.64
CA ILE A 132 19.42 11.18 8.09
C ILE A 132 19.36 9.65 8.05
N LEU A 133 19.82 9.05 6.95
CA LEU A 133 19.81 7.59 6.76
C LEU A 133 20.80 6.88 7.69
N ARG A 134 21.98 7.46 7.93
CA ARG A 134 22.94 6.92 8.91
C ARG A 134 22.37 6.94 10.32
N ILE A 135 21.72 8.03 10.74
CA ILE A 135 21.02 8.08 12.04
C ILE A 135 19.94 6.99 12.10
N ALA A 136 19.16 6.79 11.03
CA ALA A 136 18.14 5.75 10.99
C ALA A 136 18.73 4.34 11.16
N ALA A 137 19.82 4.04 10.45
CA ALA A 137 20.53 2.78 10.56
C ALA A 137 21.12 2.55 11.96
N GLU A 138 21.79 3.56 12.54
CA GLU A 138 22.35 3.52 13.90
C GLU A 138 21.27 3.27 14.96
N ARG A 139 20.11 3.94 14.82
CA ARG A 139 18.96 3.80 15.71
C ARG A 139 18.10 2.57 15.38
N ARG A 140 18.41 1.85 14.30
CA ARG A 140 17.68 0.67 13.79
C ARG A 140 16.19 0.92 13.55
N VAL A 141 15.85 2.12 13.05
CA VAL A 141 14.48 2.49 12.69
C VAL A 141 14.29 2.46 11.18
N PRO A 142 13.10 2.07 10.68
CA PRO A 142 12.83 2.07 9.25
C PRO A 142 12.64 3.49 8.70
N VAL A 143 12.95 3.64 7.40
CA VAL A 143 12.69 4.86 6.62
C VAL A 143 11.72 4.53 5.49
N LEU A 144 10.55 5.13 5.52
CA LEU A 144 9.54 5.03 4.47
C LEU A 144 9.75 6.15 3.45
N ILE A 145 9.95 5.80 2.19
CA ILE A 145 10.22 6.75 1.10
C ILE A 145 9.05 6.74 0.13
N HIS A 146 8.49 7.90 -0.19
CA HIS A 146 7.52 7.99 -1.29
C HIS A 146 8.18 7.58 -2.62
N ALA A 147 7.67 6.53 -3.27
CA ALA A 147 8.20 5.96 -4.50
C ALA A 147 7.21 5.93 -5.68
N GLY A 148 6.43 7.01 -5.81
CA GLY A 148 5.49 7.22 -6.92
C GLY A 148 6.15 7.82 -8.18
N ARG A 149 5.30 8.23 -9.14
CA ARG A 149 5.73 8.83 -10.40
C ARG A 149 6.47 10.15 -10.20
N GLY A 150 7.41 10.45 -11.10
CA GLY A 150 8.06 11.75 -11.19
C GLY A 150 9.33 11.91 -10.36
N ILE A 151 9.89 10.83 -9.82
CA ILE A 151 11.18 10.83 -9.12
C ILE A 151 12.18 10.03 -9.95
N SER A 152 13.18 10.69 -10.52
CA SER A 152 14.20 10.05 -11.35
C SER A 152 15.15 9.20 -10.52
N SER A 153 15.50 8.00 -11.01
CA SER A 153 16.54 7.11 -10.45
C SER A 153 16.30 6.60 -9.03
N LEU A 154 15.08 6.77 -8.49
CA LEU A 154 14.78 6.48 -7.08
C LEU A 154 15.15 5.05 -6.69
N GLY A 155 14.77 4.06 -7.49
CA GLY A 155 15.06 2.65 -7.21
C GLY A 155 16.55 2.31 -7.20
N ARG A 156 17.35 2.94 -8.08
CA ARG A 156 18.80 2.73 -8.12
C ARG A 156 19.45 3.36 -6.90
N ASP A 157 19.13 4.63 -6.62
CA ASP A 157 19.68 5.34 -5.46
C ASP A 157 19.32 4.60 -4.15
N ALA A 158 18.09 4.10 -4.02
CA ALA A 158 17.67 3.33 -2.85
C ALA A 158 18.44 2.01 -2.69
N ALA A 159 18.75 1.32 -3.79
CA ALA A 159 19.53 0.10 -3.77
C ALA A 159 20.99 0.38 -3.37
N ASP A 160 21.61 1.38 -4.01
CA ASP A 160 22.99 1.80 -3.72
C ASP A 160 23.13 2.21 -2.24
N LEU A 161 22.18 3.00 -1.70
CA LEU A 161 22.18 3.41 -0.29
C LEU A 161 22.04 2.24 0.69
N CYS A 162 21.27 1.21 0.35
CA CYS A 162 21.15 0.01 1.19
C CYS A 162 22.46 -0.79 1.21
N GLU A 163 23.21 -0.80 0.12
CA GLU A 163 24.53 -1.43 0.04
C GLU A 163 25.59 -0.61 0.79
N GLU A 164 25.55 0.71 0.67
CA GLU A 164 26.51 1.65 1.28
C GLU A 164 26.33 1.86 2.79
N ILE A 165 25.11 1.70 3.30
CA ILE A 165 24.76 1.97 4.71
C ILE A 165 24.30 0.66 5.38
N PRO A 166 25.22 -0.11 6.01
CA PRO A 166 24.87 -1.35 6.67
C PRO A 166 23.79 -1.17 7.74
N GLY A 167 22.78 -2.04 7.71
CA GLY A 167 21.69 -2.03 8.68
C GLY A 167 20.56 -1.03 8.36
N LEU A 168 20.66 -0.27 7.27
CA LEU A 168 19.58 0.57 6.78
C LEU A 168 18.36 -0.28 6.39
N ARG A 169 17.17 0.25 6.66
CA ARG A 169 15.87 -0.38 6.35
C ARG A 169 15.02 0.63 5.59
N LEU A 170 15.05 0.55 4.25
CA LEU A 170 14.26 1.41 3.38
C LEU A 170 13.00 0.70 2.92
N VAL A 171 11.84 1.31 3.17
CA VAL A 171 10.55 0.88 2.61
C VAL A 171 10.19 1.83 1.47
N LEU A 172 10.11 1.32 0.24
CA LEU A 172 9.62 2.06 -0.91
C LEU A 172 8.10 1.98 -0.96
N ALA A 173 7.43 3.13 -0.86
CA ALA A 173 5.99 3.20 -0.88
C ALA A 173 5.40 2.92 -2.26
N HIS A 174 4.12 2.57 -2.32
CA HIS A 174 3.36 2.39 -3.56
C HIS A 174 3.97 1.32 -4.47
N ALA A 175 4.39 0.19 -3.89
CA ALA A 175 5.06 -0.90 -4.59
C ALA A 175 6.30 -0.50 -5.42
N ALA A 176 6.87 0.68 -5.19
CA ALA A 176 7.91 1.28 -6.03
C ALA A 176 7.56 1.29 -7.53
N ILE A 177 6.29 1.52 -7.88
CA ILE A 177 5.75 1.39 -9.25
C ILE A 177 6.59 2.03 -10.37
N SER A 178 7.32 3.12 -10.10
CA SER A 178 8.19 3.75 -11.10
C SER A 178 9.40 2.89 -11.49
N ASP A 179 9.88 2.02 -10.59
CA ASP A 179 11.09 1.21 -10.74
C ASP A 179 10.82 -0.29 -10.62
N LEU A 180 9.60 -0.70 -10.27
CA LEU A 180 9.22 -2.08 -9.95
C LEU A 180 9.62 -3.09 -11.04
N SER A 181 9.50 -2.70 -12.32
CA SER A 181 9.78 -3.57 -13.47
C SER A 181 11.18 -4.18 -13.50
N TRP A 182 12.18 -3.44 -13.01
CA TRP A 182 13.56 -3.90 -12.91
C TRP A 182 13.94 -4.18 -11.44
N LEU A 183 13.58 -3.27 -10.52
CA LEU A 183 14.00 -3.33 -9.13
C LEU A 183 13.35 -4.51 -8.40
N GLY A 184 12.09 -4.80 -8.66
CA GLY A 184 11.38 -5.93 -8.05
C GLY A 184 12.10 -7.25 -8.30
N ARG A 185 12.65 -7.44 -9.51
CA ARG A 185 13.38 -8.65 -9.92
C ARG A 185 14.75 -8.78 -9.26
N THR A 186 15.34 -7.69 -8.82
CA THR A 186 16.67 -7.65 -8.20
C THR A 186 16.62 -7.40 -6.69
N ALA A 187 15.44 -7.13 -6.12
CA ALA A 187 15.26 -6.76 -4.71
C ALA A 187 15.84 -7.77 -3.72
N HIS A 188 15.83 -9.06 -4.06
CA HIS A 188 16.42 -10.12 -3.25
C HIS A 188 17.95 -9.96 -3.04
N ASN A 189 18.64 -9.24 -3.93
CA ASN A 189 20.08 -8.96 -3.84
C ASN A 189 20.40 -7.73 -3.00
N VAL A 190 19.40 -7.00 -2.51
CA VAL A 190 19.57 -5.73 -1.80
C VAL A 190 19.07 -5.89 -0.35
N PRO A 191 19.94 -6.31 0.60
CA PRO A 191 19.61 -6.32 2.01
C PRO A 191 19.17 -4.93 2.48
N GLY A 192 18.14 -4.83 3.32
CA GLY A 192 17.64 -3.53 3.78
C GLY A 192 16.55 -2.89 2.91
N LEU A 193 16.31 -3.36 1.68
CA LEU A 193 15.23 -2.87 0.83
C LEU A 193 13.91 -3.63 1.05
N TYR A 194 12.81 -2.87 1.17
CA TYR A 194 11.44 -3.32 1.40
C TYR A 194 10.46 -2.49 0.57
N PHE A 195 9.22 -2.97 0.46
CA PHE A 195 8.15 -2.37 -0.35
C PHE A 195 6.85 -2.36 0.44
N ASP A 196 6.03 -1.33 0.26
CA ASP A 196 4.65 -1.34 0.74
C ASP A 196 3.66 -1.70 -0.37
N THR A 197 2.42 -2.02 0.02
CA THR A 197 1.33 -2.40 -0.88
C THR A 197 0.33 -1.28 -1.16
N ALA A 198 0.64 -0.03 -0.82
CA ALA A 198 -0.30 1.10 -0.92
C ALA A 198 -0.45 1.59 -2.37
N TRP A 199 -1.04 0.74 -3.20
CA TRP A 199 -1.29 0.98 -4.61
C TRP A 199 -2.64 0.40 -5.04
N TRP A 200 -3.23 1.00 -6.07
CA TRP A 200 -4.59 0.65 -6.50
C TRP A 200 -4.61 -0.32 -7.68
N ASP A 201 -3.54 -0.39 -8.47
CA ASP A 201 -3.49 -1.24 -9.65
C ASP A 201 -3.09 -2.66 -9.26
N ILE A 202 -3.96 -3.62 -9.56
CA ILE A 202 -3.73 -5.03 -9.26
C ILE A 202 -2.57 -5.61 -10.07
N THR A 203 -2.29 -5.10 -11.28
CA THR A 203 -1.23 -5.64 -12.14
C THR A 203 0.15 -5.36 -11.55
N ASP A 204 0.35 -4.17 -10.98
CA ASP A 204 1.56 -3.81 -10.26
C ASP A 204 1.69 -4.60 -8.95
N LEU A 205 0.59 -4.83 -8.23
CA LEU A 205 0.63 -5.68 -7.03
C LEU A 205 0.93 -7.14 -7.38
N LEU A 206 0.34 -7.70 -8.44
CA LEU A 206 0.68 -9.05 -8.91
C LEU A 206 2.17 -9.16 -9.25
N ALA A 207 2.74 -8.15 -9.93
CA ALA A 207 4.17 -8.08 -10.21
C ALA A 207 5.03 -8.00 -8.93
N LEU A 208 4.65 -7.15 -7.97
CA LEU A 208 5.31 -7.04 -6.67
C LEU A 208 5.36 -8.41 -5.97
N PHE A 209 4.21 -9.08 -5.88
CA PHE A 209 4.06 -10.36 -5.19
C PHE A 209 4.77 -11.51 -5.89
N ALA A 210 4.93 -11.46 -7.22
CA ALA A 210 5.68 -12.45 -7.99
C ALA A 210 7.20 -12.25 -7.92
N TRP A 211 7.69 -11.00 -7.79
CA TRP A 211 9.12 -10.70 -7.92
C TRP A 211 9.85 -10.44 -6.60
N VAL A 212 9.14 -9.93 -5.59
CA VAL A 212 9.75 -9.54 -4.32
C VAL A 212 9.56 -10.65 -3.27
N PRO A 213 10.61 -11.01 -2.50
CA PRO A 213 10.47 -11.96 -1.40
C PRO A 213 9.38 -11.51 -0.41
N PRO A 214 8.50 -12.40 0.08
CA PRO A 214 7.40 -12.02 0.96
C PRO A 214 7.84 -11.28 2.23
N GLY A 215 9.00 -11.64 2.79
CA GLY A 215 9.60 -10.98 3.96
C GLY A 215 10.10 -9.56 3.69
N ARG A 216 9.99 -9.07 2.46
CA ARG A 216 10.35 -7.70 2.05
C ARG A 216 9.13 -6.83 1.69
N ILE A 217 7.92 -7.33 1.94
CA ILE A 217 6.67 -6.61 1.65
C ILE A 217 5.92 -6.33 2.95
N VAL A 218 5.41 -5.11 3.10
CA VAL A 218 4.52 -4.71 4.19
C VAL A 218 3.14 -4.29 3.67
N TYR A 219 2.09 -4.70 4.38
CA TYR A 219 0.74 -4.20 4.13
C TYR A 219 0.65 -2.67 4.39
N ALA A 220 0.00 -1.94 3.48
CA ALA A 220 -0.19 -0.50 3.61
C ALA A 220 -1.40 0.01 2.82
N SER A 221 -2.07 1.06 3.31
CA SER A 221 -3.24 1.65 2.62
C SER A 221 -3.07 3.06 2.09
N ASP A 222 -2.08 3.81 2.57
CA ASP A 222 -1.90 5.25 2.28
C ASP A 222 -3.16 6.08 2.61
N THR A 223 -3.87 5.70 3.67
CA THR A 223 -5.00 6.49 4.19
C THR A 223 -4.49 7.87 4.63
N PRO A 224 -5.12 9.01 4.24
CA PRO A 224 -6.48 9.15 3.71
C PRO A 224 -6.66 9.11 2.19
N TYR A 225 -5.59 8.99 1.39
CA TYR A 225 -5.69 8.90 -0.07
C TYR A 225 -6.30 7.57 -0.49
N GLY A 226 -5.84 6.47 0.12
CA GLY A 226 -6.43 5.15 0.00
C GLY A 226 -7.52 4.86 1.04
N HIS A 227 -7.79 3.57 1.22
CA HIS A 227 -8.75 3.09 2.22
C HIS A 227 -8.35 1.71 2.73
N PRO A 228 -8.34 1.44 4.05
CA PRO A 228 -7.84 0.16 4.57
C PRO A 228 -8.63 -1.04 4.04
N ALA A 229 -9.96 -0.95 3.95
CA ALA A 229 -10.77 -2.02 3.37
C ALA A 229 -10.40 -2.34 1.90
N LEU A 230 -10.12 -1.31 1.09
CA LEU A 230 -9.72 -1.51 -0.30
C LEU A 230 -8.34 -2.17 -0.37
N ALA A 231 -7.38 -1.67 0.42
CA ALA A 231 -6.04 -2.22 0.47
C ALA A 231 -6.04 -3.69 0.91
N VAL A 232 -6.85 -4.08 1.90
CA VAL A 232 -7.00 -5.50 2.29
C VAL A 232 -7.49 -6.34 1.13
N VAL A 233 -8.50 -5.87 0.38
CA VAL A 233 -9.01 -6.60 -0.80
C VAL A 233 -7.90 -6.81 -1.83
N LEU A 234 -7.18 -5.74 -2.20
CA LEU A 234 -6.14 -5.80 -3.21
C LEU A 234 -4.96 -6.67 -2.79
N THR A 235 -4.44 -6.44 -1.58
CA THR A 235 -3.29 -7.15 -1.04
C THR A 235 -3.58 -8.63 -0.84
N MET A 236 -4.72 -8.99 -0.26
CA MET A 236 -5.08 -10.40 -0.08
C MET A 236 -5.24 -11.13 -1.41
N ARG A 237 -5.90 -10.50 -2.38
CA ARG A 237 -6.10 -11.05 -3.72
C ARG A 237 -4.79 -11.31 -4.45
N ALA A 238 -3.90 -10.33 -4.46
CA ALA A 238 -2.57 -10.45 -5.07
C ALA A 238 -1.75 -11.55 -4.37
N ALA A 239 -1.81 -11.63 -3.04
CA ALA A 239 -1.10 -12.65 -2.26
C ALA A 239 -1.59 -14.07 -2.58
N ILE A 240 -2.91 -14.30 -2.64
CA ILE A 240 -3.49 -15.60 -2.99
C ILE A 240 -3.14 -15.97 -4.44
N ALA A 241 -3.26 -15.04 -5.37
CA ALA A 241 -2.88 -15.28 -6.77
C ALA A 241 -1.38 -15.58 -6.93
N GLY A 242 -0.52 -14.96 -6.12
CA GLY A 242 0.90 -15.27 -6.05
C GLY A 242 1.25 -16.55 -5.26
N GLY A 243 0.26 -17.28 -4.74
CA GLY A 243 0.47 -18.55 -4.04
C GLY A 243 1.03 -18.42 -2.62
N TYR A 244 0.80 -17.31 -1.93
CA TYR A 244 1.32 -17.09 -0.57
C TYR A 244 0.72 -18.10 0.42
N ASN A 245 1.58 -18.69 1.25
CA ASN A 245 1.17 -19.56 2.34
C ASN A 245 0.79 -18.77 3.62
N ARG A 246 0.30 -19.47 4.65
CA ARG A 246 -0.17 -18.84 5.90
C ARG A 246 0.91 -18.03 6.64
N ASP A 247 2.15 -18.48 6.64
CA ASP A 247 3.25 -17.79 7.32
C ASP A 247 3.63 -16.51 6.56
N GLN A 248 3.67 -16.59 5.23
CA GLN A 248 3.90 -15.44 4.36
C GLN A 248 2.80 -14.38 4.50
N LEU A 249 1.53 -14.80 4.58
CA LEU A 249 0.39 -13.90 4.83
C LEU A 249 0.47 -13.25 6.22
N THR A 250 0.86 -14.01 7.24
CA THR A 250 1.04 -13.49 8.61
C THR A 250 2.15 -12.43 8.66
N GLY A 251 3.25 -12.68 7.95
CA GLY A 251 4.32 -11.70 7.77
C GLY A 251 3.84 -10.44 7.06
N LEU A 252 3.22 -10.60 5.89
CA LEU A 252 2.74 -9.50 5.05
C LEU A 252 1.82 -8.51 5.81
N PHE A 253 0.84 -9.02 6.56
CA PHE A 253 -0.18 -8.17 7.20
C PHE A 253 0.28 -7.51 8.50
N GLY A 254 1.42 -7.90 9.07
CA GLY A 254 1.92 -7.25 10.27
C GLY A 254 3.29 -7.72 10.76
N GLY A 255 3.64 -9.00 10.56
CA GLY A 255 4.91 -9.55 11.03
C GLY A 255 6.13 -8.81 10.47
N THR A 256 6.15 -8.51 9.17
CA THR A 256 7.26 -7.78 8.53
C THR A 256 7.39 -6.36 9.07
N LEU A 257 6.29 -5.65 9.29
CA LEU A 257 6.35 -4.31 9.91
C LEU A 257 6.84 -4.39 11.36
N GLN A 258 6.38 -5.37 12.12
CA GLN A 258 6.83 -5.59 13.48
C GLN A 258 8.34 -5.89 13.53
N TYR A 259 8.85 -6.72 12.62
CA TYR A 259 10.28 -6.96 12.42
C TYR A 259 11.04 -5.64 12.19
N LEU A 260 10.56 -4.80 11.27
CA LEU A 260 11.20 -3.53 10.95
C LEU A 260 11.28 -2.58 12.15
N LEU A 261 10.26 -2.58 13.00
CA LEU A 261 10.15 -1.68 14.16
C LEU A 261 10.90 -2.17 15.41
N THR A 262 11.11 -3.48 15.55
CA THR A 262 11.60 -4.10 16.79
C THR A 262 12.87 -4.92 16.62
N GLY A 263 13.16 -5.36 15.39
CA GLY A 263 14.25 -6.29 15.09
C GLY A 263 13.95 -7.75 15.48
N THR A 264 12.73 -8.06 15.92
CA THR A 264 12.31 -9.42 16.32
C THR A 264 11.21 -9.94 15.41
N ASP A 265 11.24 -11.25 15.10
CA ASP A 265 10.23 -12.01 14.34
C ASP A 265 9.92 -11.51 12.91
N GLY A 266 10.29 -12.26 11.86
CA GLY A 266 9.76 -12.04 10.49
C GLY A 266 10.76 -11.72 9.36
N GLY A 267 12.07 -11.95 9.55
CA GLY A 267 13.09 -11.49 8.59
C GLY A 267 13.22 -12.29 7.28
N ASP A 268 12.81 -13.56 7.26
CA ASP A 268 12.86 -14.40 6.05
C ASP A 268 11.58 -15.24 5.95
N LEU A 269 10.89 -15.10 4.82
CA LEU A 269 9.64 -15.81 4.50
C LEU A 269 9.79 -16.56 3.15
N GLY A 270 11.03 -16.86 2.77
CA GLY A 270 11.37 -17.58 1.56
C GLY A 270 11.56 -16.67 0.34
N PRO A 271 11.91 -17.28 -0.81
CA PRO A 271 12.11 -16.57 -2.07
C PRO A 271 10.78 -16.02 -2.62
N PRO A 272 10.84 -15.10 -3.60
CA PRO A 272 9.66 -14.72 -4.36
C PRO A 272 9.05 -15.95 -5.07
N PRO A 273 7.70 -16.03 -5.19
CA PRO A 273 7.03 -17.09 -5.93
C PRO A 273 7.45 -17.24 -7.40
N GLY A 274 7.86 -16.14 -8.04
CA GLY A 274 8.28 -16.12 -9.44
C GLY A 274 7.13 -15.96 -10.45
N GLU A 275 7.48 -15.69 -11.71
CA GLU A 275 6.51 -15.32 -12.76
C GLU A 275 5.53 -16.44 -13.12
N GLY A 276 5.93 -17.70 -12.97
CA GLY A 276 5.07 -18.85 -13.26
C GLY A 276 3.98 -19.10 -12.21
N SER A 277 3.91 -18.30 -11.14
CA SER A 277 2.92 -18.46 -10.07
C SER A 277 1.54 -17.90 -10.43
N ILE A 278 1.46 -16.99 -11.40
CA ILE A 278 0.22 -16.27 -11.74
C ILE A 278 -0.30 -16.77 -13.09
N GLU A 279 -1.49 -17.36 -13.06
CA GLU A 279 -2.23 -17.75 -14.25
C GLU A 279 -3.28 -16.70 -14.61
N ILE A 280 -3.34 -16.33 -15.89
CA ILE A 280 -4.27 -15.30 -16.40
C ILE A 280 -5.20 -15.92 -17.43
N ASP A 281 -6.49 -16.03 -17.06
CA ASP A 281 -7.54 -16.46 -17.98
C ASP A 281 -7.84 -15.36 -19.03
N PRO A 282 -7.90 -15.68 -20.33
CA PRO A 282 -8.14 -14.68 -21.38
C PRO A 282 -9.50 -13.97 -21.28
N GLY A 283 -10.56 -14.66 -20.84
CA GLY A 283 -11.89 -14.10 -20.67
C GLY A 283 -11.90 -13.07 -19.53
N LEU A 284 -11.28 -13.42 -18.42
CA LEU A 284 -11.11 -12.53 -17.28
C LEU A 284 -10.15 -11.37 -17.57
N LEU A 285 -9.09 -11.58 -18.36
CA LEU A 285 -8.19 -10.50 -18.80
C LEU A 285 -8.92 -9.45 -19.65
N ARG A 286 -9.82 -9.90 -20.54
CA ARG A 286 -10.68 -9.00 -21.30
C ARG A 286 -11.62 -8.21 -20.38
N LEU A 287 -12.18 -8.85 -19.36
CA LEU A 287 -13.00 -8.17 -18.36
C LEU A 287 -12.17 -7.12 -17.58
N HIS A 288 -10.97 -7.49 -17.12
CA HIS A 288 -10.02 -6.60 -16.47
C HIS A 288 -9.75 -5.34 -17.30
N SER A 289 -9.45 -5.50 -18.59
CA SER A 289 -9.16 -4.37 -19.49
C SER A 289 -10.30 -3.33 -19.54
N ASN A 290 -11.55 -3.78 -19.59
CA ASN A 290 -12.71 -2.90 -19.57
C ASN A 290 -12.90 -2.23 -18.19
N LEU A 291 -12.75 -2.98 -17.10
CA LEU A 291 -12.89 -2.45 -15.73
C LEU A 291 -11.78 -1.46 -15.37
N HIS A 292 -10.53 -1.74 -15.79
CA HIS A 292 -9.40 -0.83 -15.63
C HIS A 292 -9.64 0.46 -16.42
N THR A 293 -10.10 0.36 -17.68
CA THR A 293 -10.47 1.53 -18.50
C THR A 293 -11.55 2.37 -17.81
N ALA A 294 -12.61 1.74 -17.29
CA ALA A 294 -13.66 2.42 -16.54
C ALA A 294 -13.10 3.12 -15.29
N THR A 295 -12.19 2.46 -14.57
CA THR A 295 -11.53 3.00 -13.38
C THR A 295 -10.74 4.26 -13.69
N VAL A 296 -9.91 4.24 -14.75
CA VAL A 296 -9.11 5.39 -15.17
C VAL A 296 -9.99 6.56 -15.61
N ARG A 297 -11.08 6.31 -16.35
CA ARG A 297 -12.04 7.36 -16.71
C ARG A 297 -12.71 7.97 -15.48
N ALA A 298 -13.13 7.14 -14.53
CA ALA A 298 -13.73 7.60 -13.27
C ALA A 298 -12.75 8.44 -12.43
N PHE A 299 -11.47 8.04 -12.35
CA PHE A 299 -10.41 8.85 -11.72
C PHE A 299 -10.27 10.24 -12.37
N ALA A 300 -10.29 10.28 -13.71
CA ALA A 300 -10.25 11.52 -14.48
C ALA A 300 -11.58 12.32 -14.43
N ARG A 301 -12.57 11.86 -13.66
CA ARG A 301 -13.93 12.42 -13.58
C ARG A 301 -14.62 12.50 -14.95
N GLN A 302 -14.30 11.55 -15.81
CA GLN A 302 -14.92 11.37 -17.11
C GLN A 302 -16.01 10.30 -17.01
N ASP A 303 -16.96 10.36 -17.95
CA ASP A 303 -17.97 9.31 -18.15
C ASP A 303 -17.28 7.94 -18.29
N ALA A 304 -17.80 6.88 -17.68
CA ALA A 304 -17.25 5.53 -17.80
C ALA A 304 -18.22 4.54 -18.50
N THR A 305 -19.33 5.04 -19.05
CA THR A 305 -20.49 4.23 -19.49
C THR A 305 -20.15 3.12 -20.47
N GLU A 306 -19.38 3.44 -21.52
CA GLU A 306 -19.02 2.44 -22.54
C GLU A 306 -18.18 1.29 -21.95
N ALA A 307 -17.16 1.63 -21.16
CA ALA A 307 -16.27 0.64 -20.56
C ALA A 307 -17.02 -0.23 -19.52
N VAL A 308 -17.91 0.36 -18.73
CA VAL A 308 -18.78 -0.37 -17.79
C VAL A 308 -19.76 -1.27 -18.55
N SER A 309 -20.35 -0.82 -19.65
CA SER A 309 -21.26 -1.63 -20.48
C SER A 309 -20.54 -2.84 -21.09
N LEU A 310 -19.33 -2.65 -21.62
CA LEU A 310 -18.50 -3.75 -22.13
C LEU A 310 -18.10 -4.74 -21.03
N ALA A 311 -17.80 -4.26 -19.82
CA ALA A 311 -17.52 -5.12 -18.67
C ALA A 311 -18.76 -5.95 -18.27
N ARG A 312 -19.97 -5.36 -18.29
CA ARG A 312 -21.22 -6.08 -18.02
C ARG A 312 -21.47 -7.20 -19.03
N LEU A 313 -21.35 -6.89 -20.32
CA LEU A 313 -21.47 -7.88 -21.40
C LEU A 313 -20.39 -8.97 -21.29
N GLY A 314 -19.19 -8.61 -20.83
CA GLY A 314 -18.12 -9.55 -20.55
C GLY A 314 -18.42 -10.55 -19.42
N CYS A 315 -19.44 -10.31 -18.61
CA CYS A 315 -19.88 -11.23 -17.56
C CYS A 315 -20.96 -12.22 -18.02
N GLU A 316 -21.42 -12.14 -19.29
CA GLU A 316 -22.38 -13.08 -19.87
C GLU A 316 -21.67 -14.36 -20.32
N VAL A 317 -21.47 -15.27 -19.36
CA VAL A 317 -20.84 -16.57 -19.57
C VAL A 317 -21.83 -17.73 -19.40
N PRO A 318 -21.56 -18.91 -19.98
CA PRO A 318 -22.33 -20.13 -19.71
C PRO A 318 -22.37 -20.48 -18.21
N ALA A 319 -23.43 -21.15 -17.77
CA ALA A 319 -23.59 -21.54 -16.37
C ALA A 319 -22.56 -22.59 -15.89
N ASP A 320 -21.93 -23.30 -16.82
CA ASP A 320 -20.88 -24.29 -16.59
C ASP A 320 -19.45 -23.72 -16.73
N ASP A 321 -19.31 -22.40 -16.91
CA ASP A 321 -18.02 -21.72 -16.89
C ASP A 321 -17.33 -21.87 -15.51
N GLN A 322 -16.03 -22.13 -15.50
CA GLN A 322 -15.24 -22.35 -14.28
C GLN A 322 -15.24 -21.15 -13.32
N HIS A 323 -15.56 -19.95 -13.80
CA HIS A 323 -15.61 -18.71 -13.04
C HIS A 323 -17.01 -18.10 -12.99
N ALA A 324 -18.07 -18.87 -13.30
CA ALA A 324 -19.45 -18.37 -13.35
C ALA A 324 -19.89 -17.58 -12.10
N ASP A 325 -19.49 -18.05 -10.91
CA ASP A 325 -19.81 -17.39 -9.63
C ASP A 325 -19.14 -16.02 -9.50
N LEU A 326 -17.89 -15.89 -9.95
CA LEU A 326 -17.17 -14.62 -9.96
C LEU A 326 -17.79 -13.64 -10.95
N TYR A 327 -18.10 -14.09 -12.18
CA TYR A 327 -18.77 -13.25 -13.17
C TYR A 327 -20.12 -12.74 -12.66
N ALA A 328 -20.90 -13.59 -11.98
CA ALA A 328 -22.16 -13.21 -11.35
C ALA A 328 -21.96 -12.15 -10.25
N ALA A 329 -20.96 -12.31 -9.38
CA ALA A 329 -20.65 -11.34 -8.34
C ALA A 329 -20.18 -9.99 -8.90
N ILE A 330 -19.36 -10.00 -9.95
CA ILE A 330 -18.92 -8.79 -10.65
C ILE A 330 -20.13 -8.09 -11.27
N ARG A 331 -20.98 -8.81 -12.01
CA ARG A 331 -22.19 -8.26 -12.63
C ARG A 331 -23.11 -7.63 -11.58
N SER A 332 -23.37 -8.33 -10.48
CA SER A 332 -24.20 -7.82 -9.37
C SER A 332 -23.65 -6.52 -8.80
N THR A 333 -22.33 -6.39 -8.67
CA THR A 333 -21.71 -5.14 -8.21
C THR A 333 -21.85 -4.03 -9.26
N LEU A 334 -21.61 -4.36 -10.54
CA LEU A 334 -21.79 -3.42 -11.65
C LEU A 334 -23.23 -2.89 -11.69
N ASP A 335 -24.26 -3.71 -11.46
CA ASP A 335 -25.69 -3.31 -11.47
C ASP A 335 -26.02 -2.14 -10.53
N HIS A 336 -25.19 -1.89 -9.52
CA HIS A 336 -25.35 -0.80 -8.58
C HIS A 336 -24.43 0.42 -8.85
N ILE A 337 -23.67 0.39 -9.94
CA ILE A 337 -22.81 1.49 -10.38
C ILE A 337 -23.54 2.33 -11.44
N ASP A 338 -23.62 3.63 -11.19
CA ASP A 338 -23.97 4.63 -12.20
C ASP A 338 -22.70 5.18 -12.86
N PRO A 339 -22.33 4.73 -14.07
CA PRO A 339 -21.10 5.13 -14.73
C PRO A 339 -21.09 6.58 -15.24
N ALA A 340 -22.26 7.25 -15.30
CA ALA A 340 -22.36 8.66 -15.63
C ALA A 340 -22.11 9.57 -14.41
N ALA A 341 -22.14 9.00 -13.20
CA ALA A 341 -21.84 9.67 -11.95
C ALA A 341 -20.47 9.21 -11.39
N PRO A 342 -19.33 9.72 -11.88
CA PRO A 342 -18.00 9.20 -11.54
C PRO A 342 -17.61 9.34 -10.06
N ARG A 343 -18.38 10.10 -9.27
CA ARG A 343 -18.14 10.26 -7.83
C ARG A 343 -18.63 9.04 -7.06
N GLY A 344 -17.69 8.28 -6.49
CA GLY A 344 -17.98 7.14 -5.60
C GLY A 344 -17.89 5.77 -6.26
N ILE A 345 -17.75 5.71 -7.59
CA ILE A 345 -17.67 4.43 -8.33
C ILE A 345 -16.23 3.91 -8.49
N VAL A 346 -15.22 4.73 -8.20
CA VAL A 346 -13.80 4.40 -8.37
C VAL A 346 -13.41 3.16 -7.54
N ARG A 347 -13.70 3.15 -6.23
CA ARG A 347 -13.29 2.02 -5.37
C ARG A 347 -13.95 0.69 -5.77
N PRO A 348 -15.27 0.64 -6.05
CA PRO A 348 -15.88 -0.57 -6.60
C PRO A 348 -15.21 -1.02 -7.90
N LEU A 349 -14.97 -0.13 -8.86
CA LEU A 349 -14.33 -0.50 -10.13
C LEU A 349 -12.90 -1.05 -9.93
N ILE A 350 -12.12 -0.49 -9.00
CA ILE A 350 -10.81 -1.03 -8.61
C ILE A 350 -10.93 -2.46 -8.08
N VAL A 351 -11.89 -2.72 -7.19
CA VAL A 351 -12.13 -4.06 -6.63
C VAL A 351 -12.50 -5.06 -7.72
N LEU A 352 -13.39 -4.69 -8.63
CA LEU A 352 -13.81 -5.56 -9.74
C LEU A 352 -12.65 -5.84 -10.70
N SER A 353 -11.87 -4.80 -11.02
CA SER A 353 -10.65 -4.92 -11.83
C SER A 353 -9.66 -5.89 -11.19
N ALA A 354 -9.47 -5.79 -9.87
CA ALA A 354 -8.63 -6.73 -9.12
C ALA A 354 -9.19 -8.15 -9.12
N ALA A 355 -10.49 -8.30 -8.89
CA ALA A 355 -11.15 -9.59 -8.84
C ALA A 355 -11.03 -10.37 -10.15
N SER A 356 -11.09 -9.68 -11.29
CA SER A 356 -10.92 -10.31 -12.60
C SER A 356 -9.53 -10.92 -12.80
N LEU A 357 -8.45 -10.38 -12.23
CA LEU A 357 -7.13 -11.04 -12.32
C LEU A 357 -6.82 -11.97 -11.15
N THR A 358 -7.77 -12.15 -10.22
CA THR A 358 -7.58 -12.93 -8.98
C THR A 358 -8.84 -13.74 -8.64
N PRO A 359 -9.23 -14.70 -9.50
CA PRO A 359 -10.55 -15.33 -9.40
C PRO A 359 -10.76 -16.19 -8.14
N GLY A 360 -9.69 -16.59 -7.45
CA GLY A 360 -9.73 -17.51 -6.29
C GLY A 360 -10.32 -16.96 -5.00
N VAL A 361 -10.87 -15.72 -4.98
CA VAL A 361 -11.46 -15.09 -3.78
C VAL A 361 -12.83 -14.48 -4.11
N PRO A 362 -13.84 -15.21 -4.62
CA PRO A 362 -15.14 -14.60 -4.89
C PRO A 362 -15.84 -14.20 -3.57
N PRO A 363 -16.66 -13.13 -3.55
CA PRO A 363 -17.51 -12.85 -2.39
C PRO A 363 -18.58 -13.92 -2.25
N GLU A 364 -19.08 -14.14 -1.03
CA GLU A 364 -20.21 -15.05 -0.81
C GLU A 364 -21.43 -14.60 -1.63
N LYS A 365 -22.21 -15.56 -2.13
CA LYS A 365 -23.48 -15.27 -2.79
C LYS A 365 -24.39 -14.62 -1.76
N ALA A 366 -24.88 -13.40 -2.04
CA ALA A 366 -25.95 -12.83 -1.24
C ALA A 366 -27.13 -13.82 -1.25
N GLU A 367 -27.51 -14.33 -0.09
CA GLU A 367 -28.75 -15.11 0.04
C GLU A 367 -29.90 -14.21 -0.47
N SER A 368 -30.58 -14.69 -1.51
CA SER A 368 -31.62 -13.99 -2.25
C SER A 368 -32.87 -13.70 -1.43
#